data_AF-A0A5C4TB47-F1
#
_entry.id   AF-A0A5C4TB47-F1
#
_cell.length_a   1.000
_cell.length_b   1.000
_cell.length_c   1.000
_cell.angle_alpha   90.00
_cell.angle_beta   90.00
_cell.angle_gamma   90.00
#
_symmetry.space_group_name_H-M   'P 1'
#
loop_
_entity.id
_entity.type
_entity.pdbx_description
1 polymer ?
#
loop_
_entity_poly.entity_id
_entity_poly.type
_entity_poly.pdbx_seq_one_letter_code
_entity_poly.pdbx_strand_id
1 'polypeptide(L)' 'MAWIKVIPYVFIGIGLLNVLFPRTAWFWNIGWQFKNAEPSEAAILMGRIGGILAVGIGLFLLLSGLGT' A
#
# COMPACT_ATOMS: atom_id res chain seq x y z
N MET A 1 -14.54 8.30 18.36
CA MET A 1 -14.20 9.02 17.11
C MET A 1 -14.28 8.05 15.95
N ALA A 2 -15.35 8.13 15.14
CA ALA A 2 -15.70 7.11 14.14
C ALA A 2 -14.66 6.95 13.00
N TRP A 3 -13.81 7.96 12.78
CA TRP A 3 -12.78 7.96 11.74
C TRP A 3 -11.62 6.97 11.99
N ILE A 4 -11.41 6.50 13.23
CA ILE A 4 -10.40 5.46 13.48
C ILE A 4 -10.77 4.13 12.82
N LYS A 5 -12.08 3.87 12.69
CA LYS A 5 -12.57 2.60 12.11
C LYS A 5 -12.26 2.46 10.63
N VAL A 6 -11.99 3.55 9.91
CA VAL A 6 -11.64 3.48 8.48
C VAL A 6 -10.17 3.16 8.24
N ILE A 7 -9.29 3.35 9.23
CA ILE A 7 -7.84 3.17 9.11
C ILE A 7 -7.48 1.77 8.58
N PRO A 8 -8.01 0.66 9.12
CA PRO A 8 -7.62 -0.68 8.66
C PRO A 8 -7.95 -0.92 7.18
N TYR A 9 -9.10 -0.42 6.72
CA TYR A 9 -9.53 -0.53 5.33
C TYR A 9 -8.63 0.27 4.38
N VAL A 10 -8.17 1.45 4.82
CA VAL A 10 -7.20 2.25 4.04
C VAL A 10 -5.88 1.50 3.89
N PHE A 11 -5.36 0.92 4.96
CA PHE A 11 -4.13 0.12 4.93
C PHE A 11 -4.24 -1.08 3.98
N ILE A 12 -5.38 -1.80 4.01
CA ILE A 12 -5.63 -2.92 3.11
C ILE A 12 -5.73 -2.44 1.66
N GLY A 13 -6.46 -1.36 1.38
CA GLY A 13 -6.62 -0.83 0.04
C GLY A 13 -5.30 -0.37 -0.58
N ILE A 14 -4.53 0.45 0.14
CA ILE A 14 -3.21 0.91 -0.31
C ILE A 14 -2.24 -0.26 -0.43
N GLY A 15 -2.29 -1.21 0.50
CA GLY A 15 -1.48 -2.42 0.46
C GLY A 15 -1.74 -3.25 -0.79
N LEU A 16 -3.01 -3.52 -1.10
CA LEU A 16 -3.41 -4.25 -2.31
C LEU A 16 -2.99 -3.53 -3.59
N LEU A 17 -3.12 -2.20 -3.65
CA LEU A 17 -2.63 -1.43 -4.80
C LEU A 17 -1.12 -1.59 -5.01
N ASN A 18 -0.33 -1.60 -3.94
CA ASN A 18 1.11 -1.81 -4.01
C ASN A 18 1.51 -3.25 -4.41
N VAL A 19 0.72 -4.26 -4.02
CA VAL A 19 0.97 -5.66 -4.38
C VAL A 19 0.59 -5.96 -5.83
N LEU A 20 -0.63 -5.57 -6.22
CA LEU A 20 -1.21 -5.90 -7.53
C LEU A 20 -0.71 -4.97 -8.63
N PHE A 21 -0.52 -3.68 -8.33
CA PHE A 21 -0.12 -2.65 -9.29
C PHE A 21 1.11 -1.87 -8.82
N PRO A 22 2.26 -2.53 -8.56
CA PRO A 22 3.45 -1.89 -8.01
C PRO A 22 4.01 -0.77 -8.91
N ARG A 23 3.87 -0.88 -10.24
CA ARG A 23 4.28 0.18 -11.17
C ARG A 23 3.41 1.43 -11.06
N THR A 24 2.09 1.26 -10.95
CA THR A 24 1.16 2.37 -10.76
C THR A 24 1.35 3.02 -9.40
N ALA A 25 1.53 2.22 -8.35
CA ALA A 25 1.83 2.69 -7.01
C ALA A 25 3.15 3.48 -6.98
N TRP A 26 4.19 2.97 -7.64
CA TRP A 26 5.46 3.68 -7.81
C TRP A 26 5.29 5.00 -8.59
N PHE A 27 4.49 5.00 -9.66
CA PHE A 27 4.22 6.19 -10.45
C PHE A 27 3.54 7.30 -9.62
N TRP A 28 2.55 6.94 -8.80
CA TRP A 28 1.86 7.87 -7.91
C TRP A 28 2.75 8.40 -6.79
N ASN A 29 3.72 7.60 -6.35
CA ASN A 29 4.62 7.97 -5.27
C ASN A 29 5.72 8.91 -5.77
N ILE A 30 6.52 8.45 -6.74
CA ILE A 30 7.69 9.19 -7.23
C ILE A 30 7.82 9.22 -8.75
N GLY A 31 7.19 8.27 -9.47
CA GLY A 31 7.41 8.14 -10.92
C GLY A 31 6.90 9.31 -11.74
N TRP A 32 5.92 10.08 -11.25
CA TRP A 32 5.45 11.31 -11.89
C TRP A 32 6.53 12.40 -11.99
N GLN A 33 7.58 12.35 -11.16
CA GLN A 33 8.67 13.33 -11.16
C GLN A 33 9.68 13.07 -12.29
N PHE A 34 9.65 11.88 -12.89
CA PHE A 34 10.61 11.47 -13.89
C PHE A 34 9.95 11.37 -15.26
N LYS A 35 10.57 11.97 -16.28
CA LYS A 35 9.98 12.05 -17.62
C LYS A 35 9.93 10.70 -18.35
N ASN A 36 10.94 9.83 -18.13
CA ASN A 36 11.09 8.51 -18.77
C ASN A 36 11.86 7.53 -17.87
N ALA A 37 11.60 7.52 -16.56
CA ALA A 37 12.24 6.56 -15.67
C ALA A 37 11.32 5.35 -15.47
N GLU A 38 11.83 4.17 -15.80
CA GLU A 38 11.18 2.92 -15.43
C GLU A 38 11.55 2.55 -13.99
N PRO A 39 10.59 2.04 -13.20
CA PRO A 39 10.89 1.52 -11.88
C PRO A 39 11.87 0.36 -11.99
N SER A 40 12.95 0.43 -11.23
CA SER A 40 13.90 -0.69 -11.12
C SER A 40 13.22 -1.92 -10.53
N GLU A 41 13.76 -3.10 -10.82
CA GLU A 41 13.30 -4.37 -10.22
C GLU A 41 13.22 -4.28 -8.69
N ALA A 42 14.20 -3.63 -8.07
CA ALA A 42 14.24 -3.38 -6.63
C ALA A 42 13.08 -2.50 -6.16
N ALA A 43 12.73 -1.45 -6.91
CA ALA A 43 11.60 -0.57 -6.56
C ALA A 43 10.26 -1.32 -6.63
N ILE A 44 10.07 -2.19 -7.64
CA ILE A 44 8.89 -3.04 -7.77
C ILE A 44 8.81 -4.05 -6.62
N LEU A 45 9.95 -4.69 -6.29
CA LEU A 45 10.03 -5.65 -5.19
C LEU A 45 9.73 -4.99 -3.84
N MET A 46 10.30 -3.82 -3.58
CA MET A 46 10.03 -3.03 -2.36
C MET A 46 8.56 -2.60 -2.29
N GLY A 47 7.97 -2.19 -3.41
CA GLY A 47 6.54 -1.89 -3.48
C GLY A 47 5.68 -3.08 -3.07
N ARG A 48 6.00 -4.28 -3.58
CA ARG A 48 5.27 -5.51 -3.20
C ARG A 48 5.44 -5.88 -1.73
N ILE A 49 6.67 -5.81 -1.20
CA ILE A 49 6.95 -6.11 0.22
C ILE A 49 6.20 -5.12 1.12
N GLY A 50 6.31 -3.83 0.84
CA GLY A 50 5.59 -2.78 1.57
C GLY A 50 4.07 -2.97 1.48
N GLY A 51 3.55 -3.35 0.31
CA GLY A 51 2.15 -3.68 0.10
C GLY A 51 1.67 -4.86 0.95
N ILE A 52 2.43 -5.96 0.98
CA ILE A 52 2.12 -7.14 1.81
C ILE A 52 2.11 -6.77 3.29
N LEU A 53 3.10 -5.99 3.75
CA LEU A 53 3.16 -5.52 5.13
C LEU A 53 1.96 -4.63 5.47
N ALA A 54 1.57 -3.72 4.58
CA ALA A 54 0.42 -2.85 4.77
C ALA A 54 -0.90 -3.63 4.85
N VAL A 55 -1.09 -4.65 4.00
CA VAL A 55 -2.24 -5.57 4.09
C VAL A 55 -2.22 -6.32 5.41
N GLY A 56 -1.07 -6.88 5.81
CA GLY A 56 -0.92 -7.60 7.08
C GLY A 56 -1.27 -6.74 8.30
N ILE A 57 -0.78 -5.50 8.33
CA ILE A 57 -1.10 -4.52 9.38
C ILE A 57 -2.60 -4.19 9.37
N GLY A 58 -3.18 -3.92 8.21
CA GLY A 58 -4.61 -3.62 8.11
C GLY A 58 -5.49 -4.79 8.57
N LEU A 59 -5.14 -6.03 8.22
CA LEU A 59 -5.83 -7.23 8.72
C LEU A 59 -5.66 -7.39 10.23
N PHE A 60 -4.45 -7.20 10.77
CA PHE A 60 -4.20 -7.24 12.21
C PHE A 60 -5.04 -6.21 12.98
N LEU A 61 -5.14 -4.98 12.46
CA LEU A 61 -5.95 -3.92 13.05
C LEU A 61 -7.46 -4.18 12.96
N LEU A 62 -7.95 -4.83 11.91
CA LEU A 62 -9.34 -5.28 11.83
C LEU A 62 -9.63 -6.34 12.89
N LEU A 63 -8.76 -7.34 13.00
CA LEU A 63 -8.92 -8.48 13.91
C LEU A 63 -8.76 -8.08 15.39
N SER A 64 -7.99 -7.03 15.68
CA SER A 64 -7.85 -6.48 17.04
C SER A 64 -9.05 -5.66 17.51
N GLY A 65 -10.09 -5.50 16.69
CA GLY A 65 -11.32 -4.78 17.03
C GLY A 65 -11.23 -3.26 16.82
N LEU A 66 -10.17 -2.76 16.17
CA LEU A 66 -10.07 -1.33 15.83
C LEU A 66 -11.06 -0.92 14.71
N GLY A 67 -11.54 -1.89 13.93
CA GLY A 67 -12.46 -1.71 12.80
C GLY A 67 -13.91 -2.15 13.02
N THR A 68 -14.24 -2.74 14.19
CA THR A 68 -15.61 -3.12 14.60
C THR A 68 -16.26 -2.05 15.47
#